data_AF-A0A947SF27-F1
#
_entry.id   AF-A0A947SF27-F1
#
_cell.length_a   1.000
_cell.length_b   1.000
_cell.length_c   1.000
_cell.angle_alpha   90.00
_cell.angle_beta   90.00
_cell.angle_gamma   90.00
#
_symmetry.space_group_name_H-M   'P 1'
#
loop_
_entity.id
_entity.type
_entity.pdbx_description
1 polymer ?
#
loop_
_entity_poly.entity_id
_entity_poly.type
_entity_poly.pdbx_seq_one_letter_code
_entity_poly.pdbx_strand_id
1 'polypeptide(L)'
;IYIHDPDVKVGRIQNFKSWSPDMVPEPDTACYGMEYFCFEGDGLWSLSDDELIEQAKDEIAQLGLVARDAIVDGSVVRQKKAYPVYDDLYQFHVDTIREGLSERFKNLHLCGRNGMHKYNNQDHAMMTGLLTARNIIAGRALYDTWGVNQDAEYHEGGTAGAEQVAERLTPRKAG
;
A
#
# COMPACT_ATOMS: atom_id res chain seq x y z
N ILE A 1 -1.91 14.39 -3.88
CA ILE A 1 -1.80 15.38 -2.79
C ILE A 1 -2.27 14.77 -1.49
N TYR A 2 -1.65 15.14 -0.37
CA TYR A 2 -2.10 14.76 0.98
C TYR A 2 -2.96 15.89 1.55
N ILE A 3 -4.04 15.53 2.22
CA ILE A 3 -5.00 16.47 2.78
C ILE A 3 -4.90 16.39 4.30
N HIS A 4 -4.65 17.54 4.93
CA HIS A 4 -4.54 17.70 6.37
C HIS A 4 -5.57 18.69 6.92
N ASP A 5 -6.61 18.98 6.13
CA ASP A 5 -7.70 19.87 6.50
C ASP A 5 -8.70 19.09 7.38
N PRO A 6 -8.97 19.54 8.61
CA PRO A 6 -9.88 18.84 9.52
C PRO A 6 -11.35 18.91 9.08
N ASP A 7 -11.70 19.81 8.16
CA ASP A 7 -13.07 20.01 7.70
C ASP A 7 -13.50 19.00 6.62
N VAL A 8 -12.61 18.11 6.18
CA VAL A 8 -12.89 17.01 5.25
C VAL A 8 -12.36 15.67 5.78
N LYS A 9 -12.86 14.54 5.27
CA LYS A 9 -12.40 13.19 5.65
C LYS A 9 -11.40 12.59 4.69
N VAL A 10 -11.36 13.03 3.43
CA VAL A 10 -10.38 12.55 2.45
C VAL A 10 -8.96 12.81 2.95
N GLY A 11 -8.11 11.78 2.92
CA GLY A 11 -6.72 11.89 3.35
C GLY A 11 -5.72 12.03 2.19
N ARG A 12 -6.07 11.50 1.02
CA ARG A 12 -5.22 11.57 -0.17
C ARG A 12 -6.05 11.66 -1.44
N ILE A 13 -5.60 12.51 -2.37
CA ILE A 13 -6.21 12.64 -3.70
C ILE A 13 -5.14 12.41 -4.77
N GLN A 14 -5.44 11.62 -5.81
CA GLN A 14 -4.61 11.46 -7.00
C GLN A 14 -5.38 11.84 -8.26
N ASN A 15 -4.67 12.31 -9.28
CA ASN A 15 -5.24 12.51 -10.62
C ASN A 15 -4.67 11.42 -11.54
N PHE A 16 -5.50 10.44 -11.91
CA PHE A 16 -5.07 9.32 -12.72
C PHE A 16 -4.77 9.71 -14.17
N LYS A 17 -5.41 10.76 -14.70
CA LYS A 17 -5.07 11.30 -16.02
C LYS A 17 -3.65 11.85 -16.08
N SER A 18 -3.17 12.43 -14.98
CA SER A 18 -1.77 12.88 -14.88
C SER A 18 -0.77 11.72 -14.88
N TRP A 19 -1.20 10.48 -14.61
CA TRP A 19 -0.33 9.31 -14.72
C TRP A 19 -0.24 8.81 -16.16
N SER A 20 -1.37 8.77 -16.87
CA SER A 20 -1.45 8.47 -18.30
C SER A 20 -2.78 8.96 -18.88
N PRO A 21 -2.82 9.48 -20.12
CA PRO A 21 -4.07 9.77 -20.81
C PRO A 21 -4.95 8.53 -21.00
N ASP A 22 -4.36 7.33 -21.06
CA ASP A 22 -5.09 6.05 -21.24
C ASP A 22 -5.82 5.59 -19.97
N MET A 23 -5.63 6.27 -18.84
CA MET A 23 -6.32 5.98 -17.57
C MET A 23 -7.70 6.65 -17.48
N VAL A 24 -8.10 7.41 -18.50
CA VAL A 24 -9.44 8.01 -18.63
C VAL A 24 -10.02 7.68 -20.00
N PRO A 25 -11.34 7.44 -20.11
CA PRO A 25 -11.97 7.09 -21.38
C PRO A 25 -12.00 8.26 -22.36
N GLU A 26 -12.22 9.48 -21.86
CA GLU A 26 -12.43 10.68 -22.68
C GLU A 26 -11.35 11.73 -22.43
N PRO A 27 -10.72 12.30 -23.49
CA PRO A 27 -9.61 13.25 -23.35
C PRO A 27 -9.91 14.56 -22.62
N ASP A 28 -11.18 14.96 -22.51
CA ASP A 28 -11.64 16.16 -21.81
C ASP A 28 -12.04 15.91 -20.34
N THR A 29 -12.13 14.64 -19.93
CA THR A 29 -12.44 14.24 -18.55
C THR A 29 -11.17 14.07 -17.71
N ALA A 30 -11.33 13.94 -16.39
CA ALA A 30 -10.28 13.52 -15.47
C ALA A 30 -10.87 12.53 -14.46
N CYS A 31 -10.04 11.61 -13.94
CA CYS A 31 -10.42 10.69 -12.88
C CYS A 31 -9.59 10.98 -11.63
N TYR A 32 -10.27 11.35 -10.54
CA TYR A 32 -9.64 11.62 -9.26
C TYR A 32 -9.87 10.46 -8.31
N GLY A 33 -8.78 9.82 -7.87
CA GLY A 33 -8.81 8.85 -6.78
C GLY A 33 -8.82 9.58 -5.46
N MET A 34 -9.85 9.39 -4.64
CA MET A 34 -9.97 9.96 -3.29
C MET A 34 -9.92 8.83 -2.26
N GLU A 35 -8.92 8.88 -1.39
CA GLU A 35 -8.71 7.85 -0.38
C GLU A 35 -9.16 8.29 1.00
N TYR A 36 -9.93 7.41 1.62
CA TYR A 36 -10.52 7.57 2.93
C TYR A 36 -10.00 6.48 3.88
N PHE A 37 -9.46 6.88 5.02
CA PHE A 37 -8.96 5.95 6.04
C PHE A 37 -10.06 5.67 7.07
N CYS A 38 -10.47 4.42 7.18
CA CYS A 38 -11.55 3.98 8.06
C CYS A 38 -11.31 2.58 8.62
N PHE A 39 -12.06 2.24 9.66
CA PHE A 39 -12.14 0.91 10.25
C PHE A 39 -13.41 0.20 9.80
N GLU A 40 -13.32 -1.12 9.65
CA GLU A 40 -14.49 -1.94 9.32
C GLU A 40 -15.59 -1.76 10.38
N GLY A 41 -16.77 -1.34 9.94
CA GLY A 41 -17.93 -1.08 10.80
C GLY A 41 -17.99 0.32 11.40
N ASP A 42 -17.02 1.22 11.13
CA ASP A 42 -17.17 2.62 11.49
C ASP A 42 -18.19 3.35 10.58
N GLY A 43 -18.49 4.60 10.92
CA GLY A 43 -19.48 5.40 10.20
C GLY A 43 -19.15 5.55 8.71
N LEU A 44 -17.87 5.80 8.37
CA LEU A 44 -17.44 6.03 7.00
C LEU A 44 -17.45 4.73 6.18
N TRP A 45 -16.99 3.62 6.78
CA TRP A 45 -17.00 2.30 6.16
C TRP A 45 -18.42 1.81 5.84
N SER A 46 -19.37 2.15 6.72
CA SER A 46 -20.75 1.66 6.68
C SER A 46 -21.69 2.49 5.81
N LEU A 47 -21.27 3.67 5.34
CA LEU A 47 -22.01 4.44 4.34
C LEU A 47 -22.22 3.60 3.07
N SER A 48 -23.35 3.81 2.41
CA SER A 48 -23.58 3.28 1.06
C SER A 48 -22.63 3.91 0.05
N ASP A 49 -22.49 3.28 -1.12
CA ASP A 49 -21.63 3.80 -2.19
C ASP A 49 -22.09 5.18 -2.65
N ASP A 50 -23.41 5.37 -2.80
CA ASP A 50 -24.01 6.64 -3.20
C ASP A 50 -23.73 7.74 -2.18
N GLU A 51 -23.87 7.46 -0.88
CA GLU A 51 -23.56 8.43 0.18
C GLU A 51 -22.08 8.82 0.21
N LEU A 52 -21.17 7.85 0.00
CA LEU A 52 -19.73 8.12 -0.08
C LEU A 52 -19.37 8.95 -1.32
N ILE A 53 -20.03 8.70 -2.45
CA ILE A 53 -19.83 9.48 -3.68
C ILE A 53 -20.30 10.91 -3.46
N GLU A 54 -21.47 11.13 -2.84
CA GLU A 54 -21.94 12.49 -2.55
C GLU A 54 -21.02 13.21 -1.56
N GLN A 55 -20.54 12.53 -0.52
CA GLN A 55 -19.54 13.09 0.39
C GLN A 55 -18.25 13.47 -0.35
N ALA A 56 -17.74 12.60 -1.24
CA ALA A 56 -16.53 12.87 -2.01
C ALA A 56 -16.71 14.07 -2.95
N LYS A 57 -17.89 14.23 -3.57
CA LYS A 57 -18.25 15.41 -4.38
C LYS A 57 -18.25 16.69 -3.56
N ASP A 58 -18.82 16.66 -2.37
CA ASP A 58 -18.87 17.81 -1.48
C ASP A 58 -17.47 18.21 -1.01
N GLU A 59 -16.65 17.25 -0.58
CA GLU A 59 -15.30 17.50 -0.08
C GLU A 59 -14.34 18.01 -1.17
N ILE A 60 -14.35 17.44 -2.38
CA ILE A 60 -13.46 17.91 -3.47
C ILE A 60 -13.84 19.32 -3.96
N ALA A 61 -15.13 19.66 -3.87
CA ALA A 61 -15.63 21.00 -4.16
C ALA A 61 -15.29 22.00 -3.04
N GLN A 62 -15.42 21.59 -1.78
CA GLN A 62 -15.01 22.39 -0.60
C GLN A 62 -13.52 22.71 -0.65
N LEU A 63 -12.68 21.75 -1.08
CA LEU A 63 -11.25 21.94 -1.29
C LEU A 63 -10.92 22.84 -2.50
N GLY A 64 -11.93 23.25 -3.29
CA GLY A 64 -11.77 24.13 -4.45
C GLY A 64 -11.07 23.46 -5.64
N LEU A 65 -11.02 22.12 -5.69
CA LEU A 65 -10.29 21.39 -6.73
C LEU A 65 -11.15 21.12 -7.96
N VAL A 66 -12.44 20.82 -7.76
CA VAL A 66 -13.39 20.50 -8.84
C VAL A 66 -14.75 21.09 -8.49
N ALA A 67 -15.43 21.72 -9.45
CA ALA A 67 -16.80 22.17 -9.23
C ALA A 67 -17.73 20.97 -9.06
N ARG A 68 -18.60 20.99 -8.05
CA ARG A 68 -19.46 19.85 -7.69
C ARG A 68 -20.30 19.35 -8.87
N ASP A 69 -20.81 20.27 -9.69
CA ASP A 69 -21.65 20.02 -10.86
C ASP A 69 -20.87 19.52 -12.09
N ALA A 70 -19.55 19.62 -12.09
CA ALA A 70 -18.69 19.04 -13.12
C ALA A 70 -18.44 17.53 -12.92
N ILE A 71 -18.87 16.96 -11.80
CA ILE A 71 -18.65 15.55 -11.45
C ILE A 71 -19.78 14.70 -12.02
N VAL A 72 -19.47 13.93 -13.05
CA VAL A 72 -20.46 13.17 -13.84
C VAL A 72 -20.64 11.72 -13.39
N ASP A 73 -19.67 11.15 -12.69
CA ASP A 73 -19.69 9.74 -12.26
C ASP A 73 -18.82 9.52 -11.02
N GLY A 74 -19.00 8.39 -10.33
CA GLY A 74 -18.24 7.99 -9.15
C GLY A 74 -18.31 6.47 -8.90
N SER A 75 -17.26 5.92 -8.30
CA SER A 75 -17.20 4.50 -7.94
C SER A 75 -16.48 4.32 -6.60
N VAL A 76 -16.94 3.35 -5.82
CA VAL A 76 -16.41 3.06 -4.47
C VAL A 76 -15.79 1.67 -4.45
N VAL A 77 -14.57 1.59 -3.92
CA VAL A 77 -13.89 0.31 -3.66
C VAL A 77 -13.49 0.27 -2.19
N ARG A 78 -14.00 -0.73 -1.45
CA ARG A 78 -13.64 -0.95 -0.04
C ARG A 78 -12.57 -2.03 0.08
N GLN A 79 -11.38 -1.64 0.53
CA GLN A 79 -10.26 -2.56 0.72
C GLN A 79 -10.10 -2.96 2.18
N LYS A 80 -10.52 -4.17 2.54
CA LYS A 80 -10.21 -4.75 3.87
C LYS A 80 -8.71 -4.98 4.01
N LYS A 81 -8.18 -4.78 5.22
CA LYS A 81 -6.77 -5.03 5.56
C LYS A 81 -5.79 -4.33 4.61
N ALA A 82 -6.09 -3.08 4.25
CA ALA A 82 -5.22 -2.27 3.38
C ALA A 82 -3.90 -1.89 4.06
N TYR A 83 -3.93 -1.64 5.37
CA TYR A 83 -2.79 -1.15 6.14
C TYR A 83 -2.50 -2.07 7.33
N PRO A 84 -1.26 -2.62 7.44
CA PRO A 84 -0.74 -3.10 8.71
C PRO A 84 -0.66 -1.91 9.66
N VAL A 85 -1.43 -1.97 10.74
CA VAL A 85 -1.38 -0.99 11.82
C VAL A 85 -0.44 -1.53 12.89
N TYR A 86 0.48 -0.68 13.35
CA TYR A 86 1.45 -0.99 14.37
C TYR A 86 1.03 -0.30 15.67
N ASP A 87 0.64 -1.08 16.66
CA ASP A 87 0.50 -0.64 18.04
C ASP A 87 1.83 -0.85 18.81
N ASP A 88 1.90 -0.44 20.06
CA ASP A 88 3.13 -0.55 20.87
C ASP A 88 3.60 -2.01 21.09
N LEU A 89 2.74 -3.00 20.87
CA LEU A 89 3.01 -4.41 21.07
C LEU A 89 3.12 -5.19 19.75
N TYR A 90 3.04 -4.52 18.60
CA TYR A 90 2.89 -5.17 17.30
C TYR A 90 4.04 -6.15 17.04
N GLN A 91 5.27 -5.74 17.36
CA GLN A 91 6.47 -6.53 17.10
C GLN A 91 6.45 -7.84 17.91
N PHE A 92 6.09 -7.74 19.19
CA PHE A 92 5.93 -8.91 20.06
C PHE A 92 4.87 -9.88 19.53
N HIS A 93 3.71 -9.37 19.09
CA HIS A 93 2.66 -10.21 18.53
C HIS A 93 3.07 -10.87 17.20
N VAL A 94 3.74 -10.12 16.32
CA VAL A 94 4.23 -10.65 15.03
C VAL A 94 5.29 -11.73 15.27
N ASP A 95 6.24 -11.51 16.19
CA ASP A 95 7.27 -12.50 16.52
C ASP A 95 6.64 -13.77 17.11
N THR A 96 5.70 -13.63 18.06
CA THR A 96 4.96 -14.77 18.65
C THR A 96 4.25 -15.61 17.58
N ILE A 97 3.57 -14.95 16.63
CA ILE A 97 2.87 -15.64 15.54
C ILE A 97 3.88 -16.31 14.60
N ARG A 98 4.96 -15.61 14.23
CA ARG A 98 6.00 -16.13 13.33
C ARG A 98 6.63 -17.39 13.92
N GLU A 99 7.02 -17.34 15.18
CA GLU A 99 7.64 -18.47 15.90
C GLU A 99 6.69 -19.66 15.93
N GLY A 100 5.47 -19.48 16.43
CA GLY A 100 4.48 -20.56 16.52
C GLY A 100 4.14 -21.20 15.17
N LEU A 101 4.04 -20.40 14.11
CA LEU A 101 3.81 -20.93 12.75
C LEU A 101 5.02 -21.71 12.23
N SER A 102 6.24 -21.20 12.45
CA SER A 102 7.48 -21.84 11.99
C SER A 102 7.78 -23.15 12.72
N GLU A 103 7.40 -23.26 14.00
CA GLU A 103 7.55 -24.47 14.78
C GLU A 103 6.60 -25.57 14.30
N ARG A 104 5.34 -25.20 14.04
CA ARG A 104 4.27 -26.15 13.70
C ARG A 104 4.19 -26.53 12.23
N PHE A 105 4.52 -25.63 11.31
CA PHE A 105 4.33 -25.82 9.87
C PHE A 105 5.64 -25.57 9.11
N LYS A 106 6.40 -26.64 8.85
CA LYS A 106 7.70 -26.55 8.16
C LYS A 106 7.61 -26.22 6.67
N ASN A 107 6.41 -26.31 6.09
CA ASN A 107 6.12 -26.02 4.68
C ASN A 107 5.25 -24.75 4.48
N LEU A 108 5.03 -23.95 5.54
CA LEU A 108 4.32 -22.68 5.46
C LEU A 108 5.32 -21.53 5.32
N HIS A 109 5.10 -20.66 4.33
CA HIS A 109 5.95 -19.50 4.07
C HIS A 109 5.12 -18.21 4.11
N LEU A 110 5.58 -17.24 4.91
CA LEU A 110 4.96 -15.92 5.02
C LEU A 110 5.63 -14.96 4.05
N CYS A 111 4.82 -14.27 3.24
CA CYS A 111 5.29 -13.29 2.26
C CYS A 111 4.27 -12.16 2.07
N GLY A 112 4.69 -11.07 1.44
CA GLY A 112 3.83 -9.93 1.12
C GLY A 112 3.48 -9.06 2.32
N ARG A 113 2.61 -8.07 2.08
CA ARG A 113 2.22 -7.03 3.07
C ARG A 113 1.50 -7.62 4.29
N ASN A 114 0.36 -8.28 4.06
CA ASN A 114 -0.45 -8.82 5.15
C ASN A 114 0.04 -10.18 5.67
N GLY A 115 0.65 -11.01 4.81
CA GLY A 115 1.19 -12.30 5.24
C GLY A 115 2.36 -12.17 6.22
N MET A 116 3.08 -11.05 6.17
CA MET A 116 4.17 -10.74 7.09
C MET A 116 3.82 -9.62 8.08
N HIS A 117 2.61 -9.04 8.00
CA HIS A 117 2.22 -7.81 8.70
C HIS A 117 3.27 -6.70 8.57
N LYS A 118 3.84 -6.53 7.37
CA LYS A 118 4.84 -5.49 7.07
C LYS A 118 4.26 -4.45 6.15
N TYR A 119 4.47 -3.17 6.46
CA TYR A 119 4.18 -2.05 5.60
C TYR A 119 5.09 -2.10 4.36
N ASN A 120 4.64 -2.82 3.34
CA ASN A 120 5.38 -3.05 2.11
C ASN A 120 4.72 -2.30 0.94
N ASN A 121 5.57 -1.75 0.07
CA ASN A 121 5.20 -1.37 -1.28
C ASN A 121 5.15 -2.61 -2.19
N GLN A 122 4.67 -2.44 -3.41
CA GLN A 122 4.46 -3.55 -4.36
C GLN A 122 5.75 -4.31 -4.67
N ASP A 123 6.86 -3.62 -4.87
CA ASP A 123 8.18 -4.18 -5.15
C ASP A 123 8.70 -5.02 -3.98
N HIS A 124 8.56 -4.56 -2.74
CA HIS A 124 8.92 -5.35 -1.56
C HIS A 124 8.04 -6.60 -1.43
N ALA A 125 6.72 -6.46 -1.62
CA ALA A 125 5.81 -7.60 -1.58
C ALA A 125 6.15 -8.64 -2.65
N MET A 126 6.42 -8.21 -3.90
CA MET A 126 6.85 -9.11 -4.97
C MET A 126 8.21 -9.76 -4.66
N MET A 127 9.18 -8.99 -4.14
CA MET A 127 10.50 -9.50 -3.79
C MET A 127 10.39 -10.62 -2.73
N THR A 128 9.59 -10.43 -1.68
CA THR A 128 9.38 -11.48 -0.67
C THR A 128 8.85 -12.76 -1.30
N GLY A 129 7.89 -12.69 -2.22
CA GLY A 129 7.37 -13.85 -2.94
C GLY A 129 8.42 -14.56 -3.80
N LEU A 130 9.25 -13.79 -4.53
CA LEU A 130 10.34 -14.34 -5.35
C LEU A 130 11.40 -15.05 -4.50
N LEU A 131 11.81 -14.44 -3.39
CA LEU A 131 12.79 -15.04 -2.48
C LEU A 131 12.23 -16.28 -1.77
N THR A 132 10.96 -16.25 -1.36
CA THR A 132 10.25 -17.43 -0.85
C THR A 132 10.27 -18.57 -1.87
N ALA A 133 9.94 -18.31 -3.14
CA ALA A 133 9.96 -19.34 -4.19
C ALA A 133 11.36 -19.94 -4.39
N ARG A 134 12.42 -19.12 -4.32
CA ARG A 134 13.81 -19.61 -4.40
C ARG A 134 14.19 -20.50 -3.22
N ASN A 135 13.77 -20.17 -2.01
CA ASN A 135 13.98 -21.02 -0.83
C ASN A 135 13.29 -22.39 -1.01
N ILE A 136 12.05 -22.40 -1.52
CA ILE A 136 11.29 -23.63 -1.77
C ILE A 136 12.01 -24.51 -2.79
N ILE A 137 12.42 -23.95 -3.94
CA ILE A 137 13.15 -24.69 -4.99
C ILE A 137 14.46 -25.26 -4.47
N ALA A 138 15.17 -24.52 -3.61
CA ALA A 138 16.43 -24.96 -3.03
C ALA A 138 16.28 -26.01 -1.91
N GLY A 139 15.06 -26.23 -1.39
CA GLY A 139 14.80 -27.10 -0.25
C GLY A 139 15.43 -26.63 1.07
N ARG A 140 15.90 -25.37 1.13
CA ARG A 140 16.54 -24.77 2.31
C ARG A 140 16.37 -23.25 2.31
N ALA A 141 16.52 -22.63 3.49
CA ALA A 141 16.54 -21.18 3.60
C ALA A 141 17.83 -20.62 2.99
N LEU A 142 17.74 -20.04 1.79
CA LEU A 142 18.80 -19.28 1.12
C LEU A 142 18.75 -17.80 1.47
N TYR A 143 17.53 -17.26 1.57
CA TYR A 143 17.25 -15.85 1.75
C TYR A 143 16.37 -15.65 2.97
N ASP A 144 16.70 -14.65 3.78
CA ASP A 144 15.77 -14.16 4.80
C ASP A 144 14.78 -13.17 4.18
N THR A 145 13.53 -13.60 4.04
CA THR A 145 12.47 -12.74 3.49
C THR A 145 12.07 -11.64 4.46
N TRP A 146 12.28 -11.81 5.78
CA TRP A 146 11.98 -10.79 6.79
C TRP A 146 12.91 -9.61 6.74
N GLY A 147 14.13 -9.80 6.22
CA GLY A 147 15.09 -8.73 5.92
C GLY A 147 14.75 -7.85 4.70
N VAL A 148 13.72 -8.20 3.91
CA VAL A 148 13.23 -7.32 2.83
C VAL A 148 12.53 -6.13 3.47
N ASN A 149 13.23 -4.99 3.55
CA ASN A 149 12.74 -3.77 4.16
C ASN A 149 12.41 -2.70 3.13
N GLN A 150 11.60 -1.74 3.57
CA GLN A 150 11.27 -0.54 2.82
C GLN A 150 12.50 0.36 2.59
N ASP A 151 13.47 0.26 3.50
CA ASP A 151 14.67 1.08 3.53
C ASP A 151 15.85 0.31 2.94
N ALA A 152 15.98 0.38 1.61
CA ALA A 152 17.32 0.59 1.09
C ALA A 152 17.72 2.04 1.49
N GLU A 153 18.33 2.16 2.67
CA GLU A 153 18.88 3.38 3.29
C GLU A 153 17.90 4.45 3.82
N TYR A 154 17.70 4.47 5.15
CA TYR A 154 17.78 5.71 5.92
C TYR A 154 19.10 5.67 6.71
N HIS A 155 20.15 6.20 6.11
CA HIS A 155 21.42 6.43 6.80
C HIS A 155 21.34 7.71 7.62
N GLU A 156 21.28 7.57 8.95
CA GLU A 156 21.93 8.48 9.90
C GLU A 156 22.05 7.78 11.26
N GLY A 157 23.21 7.17 11.53
CA GLY A 157 23.53 6.59 12.84
C GLY A 157 24.38 5.31 12.87
N GLY A 158 25.61 5.34 12.34
CA GLY A 158 26.75 4.58 12.90
C GLY A 158 26.84 3.05 12.70
N THR A 159 27.63 2.65 11.68
CA THR A 159 28.52 1.46 11.58
C THR A 159 28.03 0.07 12.02
N ALA A 160 27.76 -0.81 11.04
CA ALA A 160 28.55 -2.04 10.78
C ALA A 160 27.88 -2.93 9.70
N GLY A 161 28.65 -3.36 8.69
CA GLY A 161 28.30 -4.50 7.82
C GLY A 161 28.00 -4.15 6.36
N ALA A 162 29.01 -3.71 5.62
CA ALA A 162 28.94 -3.55 4.17
C ALA A 162 29.04 -4.92 3.48
N GLU A 163 27.93 -5.40 2.91
CA GLU A 163 27.97 -6.23 1.70
C GLU A 163 26.96 -5.68 0.70
N GLN A 164 27.47 -5.31 -0.48
CA GLN A 164 26.78 -4.63 -1.57
C GLN A 164 25.60 -5.45 -2.08
N VAL A 165 24.38 -4.95 -1.89
CA VAL A 165 23.23 -5.36 -2.70
C VAL A 165 23.29 -4.53 -3.99
N ALA A 166 23.39 -5.25 -5.11
CA ALA A 166 23.58 -4.71 -6.44
C ALA A 166 22.57 -3.59 -6.78
N GLU A 167 23.13 -2.53 -7.36
CA GLU A 167 22.51 -1.36 -7.96
C GLU A 167 21.17 -1.69 -8.69
N ARG A 168 20.12 -0.90 -8.40
CA ARG A 168 18.82 -0.99 -9.08
C ARG A 168 19.02 -0.92 -10.59
N LEU A 169 18.75 -2.01 -11.30
CA LEU A 169 18.69 -2.01 -12.76
C LEU A 169 17.45 -1.25 -13.22
N THR A 170 17.62 0.03 -13.57
CA THR A 170 16.59 0.83 -14.23
C THR A 170 16.42 0.31 -15.67
N PRO A 171 15.22 -0.16 -16.09
CA PRO A 171 14.99 -0.57 -17.46
C PRO A 171 15.19 0.62 -18.42
N ARG A 172 16.01 0.43 -19.46
CA ARG A 172 16.16 1.41 -20.54
C ARG A 172 15.19 1.07 -21.68
N LYS A 173 14.67 2.12 -22.33
CA LYS A 173 13.81 2.03 -23.51
C LYS A 173 14.51 1.17 -24.58
N ALA A 174 13.84 0.12 -25.07
CA ALA A 174 14.28 -0.60 -26.25
C ALA A 174 14.23 0.35 -27.45
N GLY A 175 15.32 0.39 -28.22
CA GLY A 175 15.49 1.26 -29.39
C GLY A 175 14.40 1.09 -30.44
#